data_AF-A0A966SHE1-F1
#
_entry.id   AF-A0A966SHE1-F1
#
_cell.length_a   1.000
_cell.length_b   1.000
_cell.length_c   1.000
_cell.angle_alpha   90.00
_cell.angle_beta   90.00
_cell.angle_gamma   90.00
#
_symmetry.space_group_name_H-M   'P 1'
#
loop_
_entity.id
_entity.type
_entity.pdbx_description
1 polymer ?
#
loop_
_entity_poly.entity_id
_entity_poly.type
_entity_poly.pdbx_seq_one_letter_code
_entity_poly.pdbx_strand_id
1 'polypeptide(L)'
;MERSRLTDWKFLFAMNKIRRVALTEYLNAVRSKAFIIGVLMLPVIMAASVAVQVFAQKKTDLTPRRFAVLDRSGQLYAVLAAKAKSRNDWLHTNDASVSVEMKGQRLKMDLPKQPEFVPEEFKPTGDDEKAAELQLSERVRRKELFAFVIIGRNVLARGATNHMELLYHTQTPTFQELPNWLDSTLNAEIRERRFTAAGVDSQQVRLLSQSVPLQRLGLAEKKTSGEVVAAKRDNPIATHAVPIGAMMLLFMTVMSSAPALLNTVLEEKMAKISEVLLASVSPFQLMLGKLVGTVMVSFTLSTFYLAGVAWMLWKFDQLGNVPGQLFAWFFLFQLLALLIFGSMFIAVGAACSEIRDAQNLMMPVMMTIMLPMMTW
;
A
#
# COMPACT_ATOMS: atom_id res chain seq x y z
N MET A 1 45.82 -35.92 25.06
CA MET A 1 45.81 -34.48 24.69
C MET A 1 46.21 -34.22 23.23
N GLU A 2 46.90 -35.13 22.55
CA GLU A 2 47.37 -34.92 21.16
C GLU A 2 46.28 -35.08 20.08
N ARG A 3 45.24 -35.90 20.34
CA ARG A 3 44.09 -36.06 19.44
C ARG A 3 43.20 -34.81 19.32
N SER A 4 43.13 -33.92 20.33
CA SER A 4 42.26 -32.74 20.26
C SER A 4 42.87 -31.62 19.40
N ARG A 5 44.20 -31.46 19.39
CA ARG A 5 44.88 -30.48 18.53
C ARG A 5 44.78 -30.83 17.04
N LEU A 6 44.77 -32.12 16.71
CA LEU A 6 44.62 -32.58 15.33
C LEU A 6 43.19 -32.39 14.79
N THR A 7 42.16 -32.50 15.63
CA THR A 7 40.78 -32.16 15.26
C THR A 7 40.60 -30.66 15.07
N ASP A 8 41.18 -29.82 15.94
CA ASP A 8 41.12 -28.37 15.80
C ASP A 8 41.80 -27.87 14.52
N TRP A 9 42.95 -28.43 14.16
CA TRP A 9 43.67 -28.01 12.96
C TRP A 9 42.94 -28.39 11.67
N LYS A 10 42.38 -29.60 11.59
CA LYS A 10 41.54 -30.04 10.45
C LYS A 10 40.26 -29.20 10.34
N PHE A 11 39.64 -28.87 11.47
CA PHE A 11 38.44 -28.04 11.53
C PHE A 11 38.72 -26.60 11.05
N LEU A 12 39.81 -25.98 11.53
CA LEU A 12 40.23 -24.65 11.10
C LEU A 12 40.58 -24.61 9.61
N PHE A 13 41.22 -25.66 9.08
CA PHE A 13 41.54 -25.75 7.65
C PHE A 13 40.28 -25.90 6.78
N ALA A 14 39.32 -26.73 7.22
CA ALA A 14 38.02 -26.90 6.55
C ALA A 14 37.20 -25.59 6.55
N MET A 15 37.19 -24.87 7.68
CA MET A 15 36.48 -23.60 7.82
C MET A 15 37.09 -22.50 6.95
N ASN A 16 38.40 -22.50 6.76
CA ASN A 16 39.08 -21.61 5.81
C ASN A 16 38.68 -21.86 4.36
N LYS A 17 38.45 -23.12 3.97
CA LYS A 17 37.98 -23.46 2.61
C LYS A 17 36.55 -23.00 2.38
N ILE A 18 35.63 -23.30 3.30
CA ILE A 18 34.22 -22.86 3.23
C ILE A 18 34.15 -21.33 3.14
N ARG A 19 34.89 -20.62 4.00
CA ARG A 19 34.94 -19.15 4.00
C ARG A 19 35.42 -18.59 2.67
N ARG A 20 36.45 -19.19 2.04
CA ARG A 20 36.96 -18.75 0.74
C ARG A 20 35.94 -18.96 -0.37
N VAL A 21 35.25 -20.10 -0.40
CA VAL A 21 34.16 -20.35 -1.35
C VAL A 21 33.06 -19.32 -1.15
N ALA A 22 32.59 -19.12 0.09
CA ALA A 22 31.53 -18.16 0.42
C ALA A 22 31.88 -16.73 0.02
N LEU A 23 33.11 -16.29 0.31
CA LEU A 23 33.56 -14.95 -0.05
C LEU A 23 33.67 -14.76 -1.57
N THR A 24 34.12 -15.79 -2.28
CA THR A 24 34.22 -15.76 -3.75
C THR A 24 32.84 -15.66 -4.36
N GLU A 25 31.90 -16.50 -3.92
CA GLU A 25 30.50 -16.47 -4.35
C GLU A 25 29.87 -15.09 -4.09
N TYR A 26 30.05 -14.57 -2.87
CA TYR A 26 29.55 -13.25 -2.48
C TYR A 26 30.11 -12.12 -3.38
N LEU A 27 31.44 -12.08 -3.57
CA LEU A 27 32.07 -11.05 -4.37
C LEU A 27 31.66 -11.12 -5.84
N ASN A 28 31.53 -12.33 -6.40
CA ASN A 28 31.07 -12.54 -7.76
C ASN A 28 29.62 -12.06 -7.93
N ALA A 29 28.75 -12.38 -6.97
CA ALA A 29 27.36 -11.95 -6.98
C ALA A 29 27.22 -10.43 -6.83
N VAL A 30 27.83 -9.82 -5.81
CA VAL A 30 27.68 -8.37 -5.53
C VAL A 30 28.29 -7.49 -6.62
N ARG A 31 29.35 -7.95 -7.29
CA ARG A 31 29.95 -7.23 -8.43
C ARG A 31 29.21 -7.43 -9.74
N SER A 32 28.26 -8.37 -9.78
CA SER A 32 27.50 -8.63 -11.00
C SER A 32 26.61 -7.43 -11.36
N LYS A 33 26.47 -7.17 -12.67
CA LYS A 33 25.55 -6.14 -13.17
C LYS A 33 24.11 -6.45 -12.73
N ALA A 34 23.72 -7.72 -12.72
CA ALA A 34 22.40 -8.17 -12.28
C ALA A 34 22.11 -7.77 -10.84
N PHE A 35 23.08 -7.95 -9.93
CA PHE A 35 22.94 -7.54 -8.53
C PHE A 35 22.83 -6.01 -8.40
N ILE A 36 23.70 -5.25 -9.09
CA ILE A 36 23.66 -3.78 -9.06
C ILE A 36 22.31 -3.26 -9.55
N ILE A 37 21.79 -3.82 -10.66
CA ILE A 37 20.46 -3.50 -11.18
C ILE A 37 19.38 -3.87 -10.14
N GLY A 38 19.47 -5.06 -9.55
CA GLY A 38 18.54 -5.51 -8.51
C GLY A 38 18.48 -4.56 -7.32
N VAL A 39 19.63 -4.19 -6.74
CA VAL A 39 19.73 -3.23 -5.63
C VAL A 39 19.08 -1.89 -5.96
N LEU A 40 19.25 -1.39 -7.19
CA LEU A 40 18.70 -0.10 -7.61
C LEU A 40 17.22 -0.16 -8.00
N MET A 41 16.69 -1.34 -8.33
CA MET A 41 15.35 -1.51 -8.87
C MET A 41 14.26 -0.96 -7.92
N LEU A 42 14.32 -1.36 -6.65
CA LEU A 42 13.33 -0.92 -5.65
C LEU A 42 13.42 0.59 -5.34
N PRO A 43 14.60 1.18 -5.04
CA PRO A 43 14.74 2.63 -4.89
C PRO A 43 14.25 3.43 -6.10
N VAL A 44 14.51 2.96 -7.32
CA VAL A 44 14.05 3.62 -8.55
C VAL A 44 12.54 3.57 -8.67
N ILE A 45 11.91 2.42 -8.41
CA ILE A 45 10.44 2.30 -8.39
C ILE A 45 9.84 3.21 -7.32
N MET A 46 10.42 3.25 -6.13
CA MET A 46 9.96 4.13 -5.05
C MET A 46 10.10 5.60 -5.42
N ALA A 47 11.24 6.01 -5.96
CA ALA A 47 11.47 7.37 -6.41
C ALA A 47 10.48 7.77 -7.53
N ALA A 48 10.24 6.87 -8.49
CA ALA A 48 9.25 7.07 -9.54
C ALA A 48 7.83 7.19 -8.99
N SER A 49 7.44 6.32 -8.04
CA SER A 49 6.12 6.37 -7.39
C SER A 49 5.91 7.67 -6.62
N VAL A 50 6.90 8.09 -5.82
CA VAL A 50 6.87 9.37 -5.11
C VAL A 50 6.81 10.53 -6.11
N ALA A 51 7.57 10.48 -7.21
CA ALA A 51 7.52 11.51 -8.24
C ALA A 51 6.14 11.60 -8.91
N VAL A 52 5.52 10.46 -9.23
CA VAL A 52 4.15 10.39 -9.77
C VAL A 52 3.14 10.98 -8.79
N GLN A 53 3.21 10.63 -7.51
CA GLN A 53 2.32 11.19 -6.49
C GLN A 53 2.48 12.70 -6.34
N VAL A 54 3.73 13.19 -6.26
CA VAL A 54 4.02 14.63 -6.17
C VAL A 54 3.55 15.37 -7.43
N PHE A 55 3.74 14.78 -8.61
CA PHE A 55 3.29 15.38 -9.87
C PHE A 55 1.76 15.37 -10.00
N ALA A 56 1.10 14.28 -9.57
CA ALA A 56 -0.34 14.17 -9.53
C ALA A 56 -0.97 15.20 -8.59
N GLN A 57 -0.39 15.41 -7.41
CA GLN A 57 -0.82 16.45 -6.46
C GLN A 57 -0.74 17.88 -7.04
N LYS A 58 0.22 18.14 -7.94
CA LYS A 58 0.33 19.44 -8.62
C LYS A 58 -0.68 19.63 -9.75
N LYS A 59 -1.31 18.55 -10.22
CA LYS A 59 -2.32 18.55 -11.29
C LYS A 59 -3.71 18.13 -10.78
N THR A 60 -4.10 18.57 -9.58
CA THR A 60 -5.48 18.37 -9.14
C THR A 60 -6.42 19.06 -10.13
N ASP A 61 -7.32 18.30 -10.73
CA ASP A 61 -8.30 18.82 -11.67
C ASP A 61 -9.35 19.64 -10.91
N LEU A 62 -9.22 20.97 -10.99
CA LEU A 62 -10.11 21.94 -10.38
C LEU A 62 -11.22 22.42 -11.34
N THR A 63 -11.41 21.75 -12.49
CA THR A 63 -12.48 22.15 -13.40
C THR A 63 -13.83 22.06 -12.69
N PRO A 64 -14.64 23.14 -12.70
CA PRO A 64 -15.94 23.15 -12.04
C PRO A 64 -16.82 21.98 -12.49
N ARG A 65 -17.33 21.21 -11.54
CA ARG A 65 -18.23 20.08 -11.80
C ARG A 65 -19.63 20.61 -12.00
N ARG A 66 -19.97 20.91 -13.25
CA ARG A 66 -21.34 21.26 -13.65
C ARG A 66 -22.20 19.99 -13.70
N PHE A 67 -23.29 19.95 -12.97
CA PHE A 67 -24.18 18.77 -12.94
C PHE A 67 -25.64 19.19 -13.01
N ALA A 68 -26.45 18.39 -13.69
CA ALA A 68 -27.89 18.65 -13.76
C ALA A 68 -28.64 17.98 -12.61
N VAL A 69 -29.69 18.65 -12.14
CA VAL A 69 -30.58 18.17 -11.08
C VAL A 69 -31.98 18.10 -11.64
N LEU A 70 -32.49 16.89 -11.80
CA LEU A 70 -33.89 16.65 -12.10
C LEU A 70 -34.65 16.48 -10.77
N ASP A 71 -35.22 17.58 -10.26
CA ASP A 71 -35.98 17.56 -9.02
C ASP A 71 -37.49 17.40 -9.28
N ARG A 72 -37.99 16.17 -9.15
CA ARG A 72 -39.44 15.89 -9.25
C ARG A 72 -40.19 16.12 -7.93
N SER A 73 -39.50 16.36 -6.82
CA SER A 73 -40.14 16.80 -5.57
C SER A 73 -40.52 18.28 -5.62
N GLY A 74 -39.80 19.06 -6.44
CA GLY A 74 -39.99 20.51 -6.60
C GLY A 74 -39.53 21.35 -5.41
N GLN A 75 -38.87 20.74 -4.42
CA GLN A 75 -38.56 21.39 -3.14
C GLN A 75 -37.08 21.31 -2.73
N LEU A 76 -36.29 20.45 -3.37
CA LEU A 76 -34.93 20.11 -2.95
C LEU A 76 -33.86 20.83 -3.79
N TYR A 77 -34.16 21.19 -5.04
CA TYR A 77 -33.21 21.88 -5.91
C TYR A 77 -32.73 23.21 -5.31
N ALA A 78 -33.65 24.06 -4.84
CA ALA A 78 -33.30 25.37 -4.29
C ALA A 78 -32.36 25.28 -3.09
N VAL A 79 -32.60 24.30 -2.21
CA VAL A 79 -31.74 24.06 -1.03
C VAL A 79 -30.38 23.51 -1.46
N LEU A 80 -30.36 22.56 -2.40
CA LEU A 80 -29.12 22.00 -2.92
C LEU A 80 -28.24 23.07 -3.58
N ALA A 81 -28.84 23.96 -4.38
CA ALA A 81 -28.17 25.08 -5.03
C ALA A 81 -27.58 26.07 -4.01
N ALA A 82 -28.33 26.40 -2.95
CA ALA A 82 -27.85 27.25 -1.87
C ALA A 82 -26.65 26.62 -1.13
N LYS A 83 -26.71 25.32 -0.80
CA LYS A 83 -25.61 24.61 -0.13
C LYS A 83 -24.39 24.45 -1.02
N ALA A 84 -24.56 24.24 -2.33
CA ALA A 84 -23.47 24.24 -3.30
C ALA A 84 -22.75 25.59 -3.32
N LYS A 85 -23.51 26.69 -3.35
CA LYS A 85 -22.96 28.04 -3.32
C LYS A 85 -22.16 28.30 -2.04
N SER A 86 -22.71 27.98 -0.87
CA SER A 86 -21.98 28.13 0.41
C SER A 86 -20.69 27.32 0.47
N ARG A 87 -20.67 26.10 -0.10
CA ARG A 87 -19.45 25.29 -0.21
C ARG A 87 -18.42 25.96 -1.12
N ASN A 88 -18.83 26.42 -2.30
CA ASN A 88 -17.93 27.05 -3.26
C ASN A 88 -17.36 28.37 -2.70
N ASP A 89 -18.21 29.19 -2.05
CA ASP A 89 -17.79 30.42 -1.38
C ASP A 89 -16.72 30.13 -0.30
N TRP A 90 -16.93 29.07 0.51
CA TRP A 90 -15.95 28.62 1.51
C TRP A 90 -14.62 28.19 0.88
N LEU A 91 -14.65 27.51 -0.28
CA LEU A 91 -13.44 27.13 -1.00
C LEU A 91 -12.64 28.38 -1.45
N HIS A 92 -13.32 29.45 -1.85
CA HIS A 92 -12.65 30.71 -2.23
C HIS A 92 -12.07 31.47 -1.03
N THR A 93 -12.71 31.41 0.15
CA THR A 93 -12.22 32.10 1.35
C THR A 93 -11.13 31.35 2.09
N ASN A 94 -11.13 30.01 2.02
CA ASN A 94 -10.24 29.13 2.79
C ASN A 94 -9.14 28.45 1.95
N ASP A 95 -8.87 28.93 0.72
CA ASP A 95 -7.72 28.51 -0.11
C ASP A 95 -6.35 28.87 0.53
N ALA A 96 -6.35 29.47 1.73
CA ALA A 96 -5.19 29.78 2.53
C ALA A 96 -4.93 28.66 3.56
N SER A 97 -3.74 28.06 3.46
CA SER A 97 -3.11 27.13 4.41
C SER A 97 -3.60 27.30 5.87
N VAL A 98 -4.05 26.22 6.51
CA VAL A 98 -4.33 26.25 7.95
C VAL A 98 -2.98 26.25 8.67
N SER A 99 -2.63 27.37 9.29
CA SER A 99 -1.47 27.46 10.17
C SER A 99 -1.85 26.99 11.57
N VAL A 100 -1.44 25.76 11.92
CA VAL A 100 -1.57 25.25 13.29
C VAL A 100 -0.26 25.50 14.02
N GLU A 101 -0.33 26.22 15.13
CA GLU A 101 0.82 26.47 16.00
C GLU A 101 0.92 25.31 17.01
N MET A 102 1.90 24.43 16.84
CA MET A 102 2.18 23.35 17.79
C MET A 102 3.61 23.48 18.31
N LYS A 103 3.77 23.57 19.64
CA LYS A 103 5.09 23.67 20.32
C LYS A 103 6.01 24.76 19.73
N GLY A 104 5.49 25.95 19.45
CA GLY A 104 6.30 27.07 18.94
C GLY A 104 6.73 26.95 17.47
N GLN A 105 6.32 25.89 16.77
CA GLN A 105 6.43 25.80 15.31
C GLN A 105 5.07 26.02 14.65
N ARG A 106 5.04 26.95 13.69
CA ARG A 106 3.89 27.18 12.81
C ARG A 106 3.92 26.16 11.67
N LEU A 107 3.11 25.11 11.77
CA LEU A 107 2.88 24.18 10.67
C LEU A 107 1.81 24.77 9.74
N LYS A 108 2.21 25.15 8.53
CA LYS A 108 1.27 25.45 7.44
C LYS A 108 0.85 24.13 6.80
N MET A 109 -0.43 23.79 6.94
CA MET A 109 -1.02 22.66 6.24
C MET A 109 -1.86 23.20 5.08
N ASP A 110 -1.39 22.98 3.86
CA ASP A 110 -2.16 23.31 2.66
C ASP A 110 -3.36 22.35 2.56
N LEU A 111 -4.57 22.89 2.56
CA LEU A 111 -5.78 22.10 2.33
C LEU A 111 -5.76 21.60 0.88
N PRO A 112 -6.15 20.33 0.62
CA PRO A 112 -6.27 19.85 -0.75
C PRO A 112 -7.33 20.66 -1.48
N LYS A 113 -6.93 21.31 -2.59
CA LYS A 113 -7.84 22.10 -3.43
C LYS A 113 -8.93 21.18 -4.00
N GLN A 114 -10.19 21.58 -3.87
CA GLN A 114 -11.35 20.83 -4.35
C GLN A 114 -12.04 21.58 -5.50
N PRO A 115 -12.67 20.88 -6.46
CA PRO A 115 -13.42 21.54 -7.52
C PRO A 115 -14.74 22.14 -6.99
N GLU A 116 -15.17 23.21 -7.63
CA GLU A 116 -16.49 23.81 -7.43
C GLU A 116 -17.60 22.88 -7.92
N PHE A 117 -18.74 22.89 -7.24
CA PHE A 117 -19.94 22.15 -7.64
C PHE A 117 -20.99 23.13 -8.13
N VAL A 118 -21.42 22.99 -9.39
CA VAL A 118 -22.33 23.93 -10.05
C VAL A 118 -23.60 23.18 -10.47
N PRO A 119 -24.65 23.19 -9.64
CA PRO A 119 -25.93 22.57 -9.99
C PRO A 119 -26.66 23.39 -11.08
N GLU A 120 -27.31 22.70 -12.00
CA GLU A 120 -28.21 23.25 -13.01
C GLU A 120 -29.58 22.58 -12.88
N GLU A 121 -30.66 23.35 -12.76
CA GLU A 121 -32.02 22.80 -12.73
C GLU A 121 -32.40 22.25 -14.10
N PHE A 122 -32.84 21.00 -14.16
CA PHE A 122 -33.39 20.42 -15.37
C PHE A 122 -34.90 20.20 -15.22
N LYS A 123 -35.68 20.92 -16.03
CA LYS A 123 -37.14 20.77 -16.10
C LYS A 123 -37.50 19.93 -17.34
N PRO A 124 -38.05 18.72 -17.17
CA PRO A 124 -38.32 17.85 -18.30
C PRO A 124 -39.47 18.39 -19.14
N THR A 125 -39.34 18.29 -20.46
CA THR A 125 -40.38 18.66 -21.43
C THR A 125 -41.34 17.48 -21.63
N GLY A 126 -42.06 17.08 -20.57
CA GLY A 126 -42.95 15.92 -20.55
C GLY A 126 -42.76 15.01 -19.34
N ASP A 127 -43.62 14.01 -19.16
CA ASP A 127 -43.59 13.14 -17.97
C ASP A 127 -42.78 11.84 -18.13
N ASP A 128 -42.26 11.57 -19.35
CA ASP A 128 -41.46 10.38 -19.63
C ASP A 128 -40.07 10.48 -18.96
N GLU A 129 -39.88 9.68 -17.92
CA GLU A 129 -38.67 9.61 -17.11
C GLU A 129 -37.47 9.08 -17.90
N LYS A 130 -37.70 8.11 -18.77
CA LYS A 130 -36.64 7.50 -19.58
C LYS A 130 -36.16 8.47 -20.65
N ALA A 131 -37.07 9.26 -21.22
CA ALA A 131 -36.71 10.30 -22.18
C ALA A 131 -35.85 11.41 -21.52
N ALA A 132 -36.20 11.84 -20.30
CA ALA A 132 -35.42 12.81 -19.54
C ALA A 132 -34.03 12.27 -19.15
N GLU A 133 -33.96 11.03 -18.67
CA GLU A 133 -32.70 10.35 -18.34
C GLU A 133 -31.79 10.22 -19.57
N LEU A 134 -32.36 9.88 -20.73
CA LEU A 134 -31.60 9.77 -21.98
C LEU A 134 -31.04 11.14 -22.42
N GLN A 135 -31.83 12.20 -22.35
CA GLN A 135 -31.36 13.55 -22.70
C GLN A 135 -30.19 14.00 -21.81
N LEU A 136 -30.31 13.80 -20.50
CA LEU A 136 -29.25 14.12 -19.55
C LEU A 136 -28.00 13.25 -19.77
N SER A 137 -28.20 11.96 -20.07
CA SER A 137 -27.11 11.04 -20.41
C SER A 137 -26.35 11.48 -21.66
N GLU A 138 -27.04 11.96 -22.70
CA GLU A 138 -26.40 12.49 -23.90
C GLU A 138 -25.62 13.78 -23.62
N ARG A 139 -26.12 14.68 -22.75
CA ARG A 139 -25.37 15.88 -22.32
C ARG A 139 -24.10 15.52 -21.56
N VAL A 140 -24.13 14.48 -20.72
CA VAL A 140 -22.91 13.96 -20.06
C VAL A 140 -21.96 13.33 -21.08
N ARG A 141 -22.47 12.56 -22.05
CA ARG A 141 -21.65 11.97 -23.14
C ARG A 141 -20.97 13.04 -23.99
N ARG A 142 -21.65 14.17 -24.22
CA ARG A 142 -21.11 15.35 -24.92
C ARG A 142 -20.18 16.21 -24.06
N LYS A 143 -19.96 15.84 -22.79
CA LYS A 143 -19.14 16.58 -21.80
C LYS A 143 -19.66 17.99 -21.49
N GLU A 144 -20.94 18.26 -21.75
CA GLU A 144 -21.59 19.51 -21.36
C GLU A 144 -21.87 19.54 -19.85
N LEU A 145 -22.12 18.35 -19.29
CA LEU A 145 -22.33 18.09 -17.87
C LEU A 145 -21.33 17.02 -17.40
N PHE A 146 -20.89 17.15 -16.16
CA PHE A 146 -20.05 16.14 -15.50
C PHE A 146 -20.87 14.93 -15.03
N ALA A 147 -22.07 15.20 -14.52
CA ALA A 147 -23.00 14.21 -13.99
C ALA A 147 -24.43 14.76 -14.00
N PHE A 148 -25.40 13.91 -13.69
CA PHE A 148 -26.74 14.34 -13.31
C PHE A 148 -27.29 13.51 -12.16
N VAL A 149 -28.23 14.10 -11.42
CA VAL A 149 -28.95 13.45 -10.33
C VAL A 149 -30.46 13.54 -10.56
N ILE A 150 -31.16 12.43 -10.37
CA ILE A 150 -32.63 12.34 -10.43
C ILE A 150 -33.14 12.19 -9.00
N ILE A 151 -34.03 13.09 -8.61
CA ILE A 151 -34.72 13.10 -7.32
C ILE A 151 -36.17 12.72 -7.58
N GLY A 152 -36.59 11.57 -7.04
CA GLY A 152 -37.93 11.01 -7.19
C GLY A 152 -39.02 11.84 -6.51
N ARG A 153 -40.26 11.68 -6.97
CA ARG A 153 -41.44 12.41 -6.46
C ARG A 153 -41.73 12.10 -4.98
N ASN A 154 -41.54 10.85 -4.57
CA ASN A 154 -41.90 10.36 -3.24
C ASN A 154 -40.74 10.41 -2.23
N VAL A 155 -39.65 11.11 -2.57
CA VAL A 155 -38.46 11.19 -1.71
C VAL A 155 -38.73 11.79 -0.32
N LEU A 156 -39.81 12.57 -0.17
CA LEU A 156 -40.22 13.14 1.10
C LEU A 156 -41.26 12.29 1.85
N ALA A 157 -41.77 11.21 1.25
CA ALA A 157 -42.79 10.36 1.85
C ALA A 157 -42.24 9.55 3.05
N ARG A 158 -43.13 9.28 4.01
CA ARG A 158 -42.80 8.46 5.19
C ARG A 158 -42.50 7.03 4.73
N GLY A 159 -41.28 6.54 5.01
CA GLY A 159 -40.90 5.15 4.71
C GLY A 159 -40.36 4.91 3.30
N ALA A 160 -40.01 5.95 2.54
CA ALA A 160 -39.18 5.77 1.35
C ALA A 160 -37.78 5.26 1.77
N THR A 161 -37.65 3.93 1.80
CA THR A 161 -36.45 3.16 2.14
C THR A 161 -35.65 2.77 0.90
N ASN A 162 -36.20 3.04 -0.29
CA ASN A 162 -35.56 2.67 -1.55
C ASN A 162 -34.55 3.73 -1.99
N HIS A 163 -33.29 3.33 -2.13
CA HIS A 163 -32.23 4.08 -2.83
C HIS A 163 -32.59 4.36 -4.29
N MET A 164 -33.66 3.75 -4.83
CA MET A 164 -34.17 3.99 -6.19
C MET A 164 -34.80 5.38 -6.39
N GLU A 165 -34.93 6.20 -5.34
CA GLU A 165 -35.46 7.57 -5.48
C GLU A 165 -34.37 8.64 -5.65
N LEU A 166 -33.09 8.30 -5.42
CA LEU A 166 -31.95 9.16 -5.68
C LEU A 166 -31.00 8.44 -6.65
N LEU A 167 -31.05 8.82 -7.93
CA LEU A 167 -30.23 8.19 -8.97
C LEU A 167 -29.13 9.16 -9.39
N TYR A 168 -27.88 8.70 -9.36
CA TYR A 168 -26.72 9.48 -9.80
C TYR A 168 -26.07 8.81 -10.99
N HIS A 169 -25.83 9.58 -12.04
CA HIS A 169 -25.25 9.09 -13.29
C HIS A 169 -24.04 9.93 -13.69
N THR A 170 -22.93 9.27 -14.02
CA THR A 170 -21.68 9.91 -14.46
C THR A 170 -20.89 9.01 -15.42
N GLN A 171 -20.02 9.62 -16.22
CA GLN A 171 -18.99 8.90 -16.98
C GLN A 171 -17.66 8.76 -16.21
N THR A 172 -17.56 9.34 -15.02
CA THR A 172 -16.34 9.32 -14.19
C THR A 172 -16.63 8.69 -12.83
N PRO A 173 -16.87 7.37 -12.75
CA PRO A 173 -17.23 6.68 -11.50
C PRO A 173 -16.11 6.71 -10.46
N THR A 174 -14.87 7.01 -10.85
CA THR A 174 -13.73 7.13 -9.94
C THR A 174 -13.77 8.42 -9.11
N PHE A 175 -14.53 9.44 -9.51
CA PHE A 175 -14.65 10.71 -8.79
C PHE A 175 -15.77 10.63 -7.75
N GLN A 176 -15.40 10.43 -6.49
CA GLN A 176 -16.33 10.16 -5.39
C GLN A 176 -16.76 11.40 -4.60
N GLU A 177 -16.11 12.55 -4.78
CA GLU A 177 -16.38 13.75 -3.98
C GLU A 177 -17.80 14.31 -4.20
N LEU A 178 -18.22 14.44 -5.46
CA LEU A 178 -19.57 14.92 -5.79
C LEU A 178 -20.69 13.98 -5.29
N PRO A 179 -20.69 12.66 -5.57
CA PRO A 179 -21.75 11.79 -5.08
C PRO A 179 -21.77 11.70 -3.54
N ASN A 180 -20.62 11.68 -2.86
CA ASN A 180 -20.59 11.69 -1.39
C ASN A 180 -21.17 13.00 -0.81
N TRP A 181 -20.87 14.13 -1.44
CA TRP A 181 -21.44 15.42 -1.06
C TRP A 181 -22.95 15.49 -1.33
N LEU A 182 -23.41 15.01 -2.49
CA LEU A 182 -24.83 14.93 -2.84
C LEU A 182 -25.59 14.05 -1.85
N ASP A 183 -25.08 12.85 -1.58
CA ASP A 183 -25.70 11.89 -0.67
C ASP A 183 -25.85 12.47 0.73
N SER A 184 -24.75 12.97 1.31
CA SER A 184 -24.79 13.57 2.65
C SER A 184 -25.69 14.81 2.73
N THR A 185 -25.70 15.65 1.70
CA THR A 185 -26.48 16.89 1.66
C THR A 185 -27.98 16.62 1.48
N LEU A 186 -28.34 15.79 0.50
CA LEU A 186 -29.73 15.44 0.21
C LEU A 186 -30.33 14.58 1.32
N ASN A 187 -29.61 13.55 1.81
CA ASN A 187 -30.13 12.72 2.88
C ASN A 187 -30.30 13.48 4.20
N ALA A 188 -29.42 14.46 4.50
CA ALA A 188 -29.62 15.33 5.65
C ALA A 188 -30.90 16.16 5.52
N GLU A 189 -31.13 16.76 4.36
CA GLU A 189 -32.31 17.59 4.08
C GLU A 189 -33.62 16.77 4.08
N ILE A 190 -33.62 15.63 3.38
CA ILE A 190 -34.76 14.71 3.34
C ILE A 190 -35.11 14.24 4.75
N ARG A 191 -34.10 13.87 5.54
CA ARG A 191 -34.28 13.43 6.93
C ARG A 191 -34.88 14.54 7.79
N GLU A 192 -34.37 15.76 7.68
CA GLU A 192 -34.88 16.92 8.42
C GLU A 192 -36.36 17.17 8.10
N ARG A 193 -36.73 17.22 6.81
CA ARG A 193 -38.13 17.40 6.38
C ARG A 193 -39.05 16.28 6.84
N ARG A 194 -38.59 15.02 6.79
CA ARG A 194 -39.35 13.87 7.29
C ARG A 194 -39.60 13.96 8.80
N PHE A 195 -38.62 14.43 9.59
CA PHE A 195 -38.81 14.64 11.03
C PHE A 195 -39.79 15.76 11.34
N THR A 196 -39.65 16.91 10.67
CA THR A 196 -40.59 18.03 10.81
C THR A 196 -42.02 17.60 10.45
N ALA A 197 -42.20 16.87 9.34
CA ALA A 197 -43.49 16.33 8.93
C ALA A 197 -44.05 15.25 9.88
N ALA A 198 -43.22 14.63 10.71
CA ALA A 198 -43.63 13.68 11.75
C ALA A 198 -43.94 14.36 13.10
N GLY A 199 -43.78 15.68 13.20
CA GLY A 199 -43.94 16.42 14.47
C GLY A 199 -42.83 16.13 15.48
N VAL A 200 -41.71 15.56 15.03
CA VAL A 200 -40.56 15.26 15.87
C VAL A 200 -39.59 16.43 15.81
N ASP A 201 -39.16 16.93 16.97
CA ASP A 201 -38.13 17.97 17.00
C ASP A 201 -36.80 17.44 16.44
N SER A 202 -36.46 17.95 15.25
CA SER A 202 -35.24 17.58 14.52
C SER A 202 -33.97 17.90 15.32
N GLN A 203 -33.99 18.94 16.17
CA GLN A 203 -32.85 19.30 17.00
C GLN A 203 -32.63 18.28 18.11
N GLN A 204 -33.69 17.88 18.83
CA GLN A 204 -33.62 16.85 19.85
C GLN A 204 -33.14 15.50 19.29
N VAL A 205 -33.63 15.08 18.11
CA VAL A 205 -33.16 13.84 17.47
C VAL A 205 -31.69 13.94 17.07
N ARG A 206 -31.24 15.08 16.54
CA ARG A 206 -29.83 15.31 16.20
C ARG A 206 -28.93 15.19 17.43
N LEU A 207 -29.35 15.78 18.55
CA LEU A 207 -28.59 15.71 19.81
C LEU A 207 -28.51 14.27 20.34
N LEU A 208 -29.62 13.53 20.28
CA LEU A 208 -29.68 12.14 20.79
C LEU A 208 -29.05 11.11 19.84
N SER A 209 -28.96 11.40 18.53
CA SER A 209 -28.40 10.51 17.52
C SER A 209 -26.94 10.80 17.17
N GLN A 210 -26.31 11.77 17.84
CA GLN A 210 -24.88 12.02 17.68
C GLN A 210 -24.11 10.79 18.14
N SER A 211 -23.50 10.09 17.19
CA SER A 211 -22.55 9.03 17.53
C SER A 211 -21.38 9.67 18.27
N VAL A 212 -21.03 9.12 19.43
CA VAL A 212 -19.80 9.50 20.12
C VAL A 212 -18.67 8.74 19.43
N PRO A 213 -17.81 9.39 18.64
CA PRO A 213 -16.78 8.68 17.90
C PRO A 213 -15.78 8.08 18.88
N LEU A 214 -15.61 6.76 18.83
CA LEU A 214 -14.56 6.07 19.58
C LEU A 214 -13.20 6.50 19.00
N GLN A 215 -12.45 7.30 19.76
CA GLN A 215 -11.09 7.67 19.37
C GLN A 215 -10.13 6.54 19.75
N ARG A 216 -9.53 5.90 18.75
CA ARG A 216 -8.48 4.89 18.94
C ARG A 216 -7.14 5.61 19.13
N LEU A 217 -6.67 5.66 20.36
CA LEU A 217 -5.37 6.18 20.73
C LEU A 217 -4.44 5.01 21.09
N GLY A 218 -3.13 5.20 20.92
CA GLY A 218 -2.13 4.29 21.44
C GLY A 218 -2.08 4.31 22.99
N LEU A 219 -0.99 3.83 23.56
CA LEU A 219 -0.78 3.88 25.01
C LEU A 219 -0.16 5.22 25.41
N ALA A 220 -0.55 5.74 26.57
CA ALA A 220 0.14 6.87 27.18
C ALA A 220 1.47 6.38 27.75
N GLU A 221 2.55 7.13 27.52
CA GLU A 221 3.88 6.76 27.98
C GLU A 221 4.33 7.70 29.10
N LYS A 222 4.86 7.13 30.19
CA LYS A 222 5.54 7.92 31.21
C LYS A 222 7.03 7.94 30.90
N LYS A 223 7.57 9.10 30.53
CA LYS A 223 9.03 9.27 30.37
C LYS A 223 9.73 9.06 31.71
N THR A 224 11.01 8.69 31.65
CA THR A 224 11.89 8.55 32.81
C THR A 224 12.03 9.83 33.64
N SER A 225 11.67 11.00 33.08
CA SER A 225 11.58 12.30 33.75
C SER A 225 10.31 12.50 34.59
N GLY A 226 9.39 11.53 34.62
CA GLY A 226 8.09 11.63 35.30
C GLY A 226 6.98 12.29 34.46
N GLU A 227 7.31 12.82 33.28
CA GLU A 227 6.37 13.48 32.37
C GLU A 227 5.48 12.45 31.67
N VAL A 228 4.15 12.61 31.79
CA VAL A 228 3.17 11.77 31.09
C VAL A 228 2.96 12.31 29.68
N VAL A 229 3.42 11.56 28.69
CA VAL A 229 3.20 11.84 27.28
C VAL A 229 1.84 11.25 26.90
N ALA A 230 0.91 12.13 26.50
CA ALA A 230 -0.40 11.72 26.04
C ALA A 230 -0.30 10.76 24.84
N ALA A 231 -1.19 9.75 24.84
CA ALA A 231 -1.26 8.76 23.78
C ALA A 231 -1.48 9.41 22.41
N LYS A 232 -0.63 9.07 21.44
CA LYS A 232 -0.80 9.50 20.05
C LYS A 232 -1.94 8.73 19.37
N ARG A 233 -2.60 9.35 18.38
CA ARG A 233 -3.57 8.63 17.53
C ARG A 233 -2.88 7.49 16.81
N ASP A 234 -3.48 6.30 16.88
CA ASP A 234 -3.03 5.15 16.12
C ASP A 234 -3.23 5.44 14.63
N ASN A 235 -2.20 5.17 13.81
CA ASN A 235 -2.28 5.28 12.36
C ASN A 235 -2.56 3.87 11.80
N PRO A 236 -3.83 3.48 11.61
CA PRO A 236 -4.18 2.10 11.23
C PRO A 236 -3.54 1.68 9.91
N ILE A 237 -3.22 2.63 9.03
CA ILE A 237 -2.55 2.36 7.75
C ILE A 237 -1.11 1.93 7.99
N ALA A 238 -0.37 2.63 8.86
CA ALA A 238 1.03 2.28 9.17
C ALA A 238 1.13 0.94 9.92
N THR A 239 0.24 0.73 10.89
CA THR A 239 0.23 -0.48 11.75
C THR A 239 0.02 -1.77 10.95
N HIS A 240 -0.82 -1.75 9.91
CA HIS A 240 -1.03 -2.91 9.04
C HIS A 240 -0.08 -2.94 7.83
N ALA A 241 0.24 -1.81 7.21
CA ALA A 241 1.07 -1.79 5.99
C ALA A 241 2.54 -2.15 6.27
N VAL A 242 3.08 -1.82 7.44
CA VAL A 242 4.50 -2.05 7.75
C VAL A 242 4.85 -3.54 7.85
N PRO A 243 4.12 -4.39 8.61
CA PRO A 243 4.36 -5.83 8.62
C PRO A 243 4.18 -6.48 7.24
N ILE A 244 3.15 -6.06 6.49
CA ILE A 244 2.91 -6.53 5.11
C ILE A 244 4.10 -6.20 4.21
N GLY A 245 4.57 -4.95 4.26
CA GLY A 245 5.72 -4.50 3.48
C GLY A 245 7.00 -5.25 3.85
N ALA A 246 7.25 -5.47 5.15
CA ALA A 246 8.40 -6.23 5.62
C ALA A 246 8.35 -7.69 5.15
N MET A 247 7.19 -8.34 5.21
CA MET A 247 6.99 -9.70 4.70
C MET A 247 7.21 -9.77 3.19
N MET A 248 6.65 -8.81 2.44
CA MET A 248 6.81 -8.73 0.99
C MET A 248 8.29 -8.52 0.59
N LEU A 249 9.03 -7.70 1.33
CA LEU A 249 10.47 -7.51 1.14
C LEU A 249 11.26 -8.78 1.45
N LEU A 250 10.92 -9.49 2.53
CA LEU A 250 11.54 -10.77 2.87
C LEU A 250 11.30 -11.77 1.74
N PHE A 251 10.05 -11.90 1.28
CA PHE A 251 9.68 -12.77 0.18
C PHE A 251 10.45 -12.41 -1.10
N MET A 252 10.49 -11.13 -1.47
CA MET A 252 11.21 -10.66 -2.67
C MET A 252 12.70 -10.99 -2.59
N THR A 253 13.34 -10.73 -1.46
CA THR A 253 14.78 -10.98 -1.29
C THR A 253 15.07 -12.48 -1.36
N VAL A 254 14.27 -13.32 -0.69
CA VAL A 254 14.40 -14.79 -0.74
C VAL A 254 14.15 -15.34 -2.15
N MET A 255 13.11 -14.86 -2.84
CA MET A 255 12.78 -15.23 -4.21
C MET A 255 13.87 -14.85 -5.21
N SER A 256 14.56 -13.74 -4.98
CA SER A 256 15.66 -13.34 -5.85
C SER A 256 16.92 -14.19 -5.65
N SER A 257 17.19 -14.66 -4.43
CA SER A 257 18.46 -15.27 -4.07
C SER A 257 18.43 -16.80 -3.99
N ALA A 258 17.36 -17.40 -3.46
CA ALA A 258 17.30 -18.85 -3.26
C ALA A 258 17.33 -19.64 -4.59
N PRO A 259 16.61 -19.25 -5.65
CA PRO A 259 16.65 -19.95 -6.93
C PRO A 259 17.99 -19.82 -7.66
N ALA A 260 18.78 -18.77 -7.37
CA ALA A 260 20.10 -18.60 -7.95
C ALA A 260 21.09 -19.70 -7.52
N LEU A 261 20.88 -20.31 -6.34
CA LEU A 261 21.66 -21.46 -5.87
C LEU A 261 21.50 -22.68 -6.77
N LEU A 262 20.31 -22.89 -7.34
CA LEU A 262 20.07 -23.99 -8.26
C LEU A 262 20.92 -23.85 -9.52
N ASN A 263 20.85 -22.67 -10.16
CA ASN A 263 21.56 -22.39 -11.41
C ASN A 263 23.09 -22.47 -11.20
N THR A 264 23.60 -21.89 -10.11
CA THR A 264 25.04 -21.91 -9.82
C THR A 264 25.58 -23.31 -9.54
N VAL A 265 24.82 -24.19 -8.87
CA VAL A 265 25.23 -25.59 -8.65
C VAL A 265 25.23 -26.37 -9.97
N LEU A 266 24.23 -26.16 -10.82
CA LEU A 266 24.14 -26.82 -12.13
C LEU A 266 25.24 -26.37 -13.09
N GLU A 267 25.51 -25.07 -13.16
CA GLU A 267 26.59 -24.51 -13.98
C GLU A 267 27.95 -25.08 -13.60
N GLU A 268 28.26 -25.18 -12.29
CA GLU A 268 29.52 -25.76 -11.83
C GLU A 268 29.64 -27.26 -12.13
N LYS A 269 28.51 -27.99 -12.08
CA LYS A 269 28.47 -29.41 -12.44
C LYS A 269 28.70 -29.60 -13.94
N MET A 270 28.12 -28.75 -14.79
CA MET A 270 28.21 -28.85 -16.25
C MET A 270 29.55 -28.35 -16.83
N ALA A 271 30.19 -27.34 -16.22
CA ALA A 271 31.32 -26.63 -16.81
C ALA A 271 32.69 -27.36 -16.75
N LYS A 272 32.77 -28.66 -16.42
CA LYS A 272 34.02 -29.42 -16.10
C LYS A 272 34.87 -28.87 -14.92
N ILE A 273 34.43 -27.80 -14.26
CA ILE A 273 35.09 -27.21 -13.09
C ILE A 273 34.98 -28.13 -11.87
N SER A 274 33.93 -28.96 -11.79
CA SER A 274 33.70 -29.94 -10.74
C SER A 274 34.83 -30.97 -10.61
N GLU A 275 35.48 -31.42 -11.70
CA GLU A 275 36.62 -32.37 -11.63
C GLU A 275 37.85 -31.76 -10.92
N VAL A 276 38.15 -30.49 -11.20
CA VAL A 276 39.32 -29.79 -10.63
C VAL A 276 39.06 -29.32 -9.19
N LEU A 277 37.83 -28.90 -8.88
CA LEU A 277 37.45 -28.48 -7.52
C LEU A 277 37.24 -29.66 -6.57
N LEU A 278 36.66 -30.78 -7.02
CA LEU A 278 36.50 -32.00 -6.22
C LEU A 278 37.84 -32.64 -5.84
N ALA A 279 38.89 -32.41 -6.62
CA ALA A 279 40.26 -32.80 -6.26
C ALA A 279 40.83 -32.00 -5.07
N SER A 280 40.23 -30.84 -4.71
CA SER A 280 40.79 -29.89 -3.74
C SER A 280 39.88 -29.58 -2.53
N VAL A 281 38.55 -29.71 -2.67
CA VAL A 281 37.52 -29.35 -1.67
C VAL A 281 36.37 -30.36 -1.70
N SER A 282 35.81 -30.75 -0.55
CA SER A 282 34.70 -31.71 -0.52
C SER A 282 33.39 -31.10 -1.04
N PRO A 283 32.47 -31.91 -1.62
CA PRO A 283 31.18 -31.43 -2.13
C PRO A 283 30.37 -30.65 -1.08
N PHE A 284 30.35 -31.12 0.16
CA PHE A 284 29.64 -30.47 1.26
C PHE A 284 30.22 -29.08 1.58
N GLN A 285 31.56 -28.94 1.58
CA GLN A 285 32.22 -27.66 1.85
C GLN A 285 31.93 -26.63 0.74
N LEU A 286 31.85 -27.08 -0.51
CA LEU A 286 31.46 -26.25 -1.65
C LEU A 286 30.03 -25.75 -1.51
N MET A 287 29.07 -26.67 -1.29
CA MET A 287 27.65 -26.34 -1.15
C MET A 287 27.35 -25.44 0.04
N LEU A 288 27.96 -25.71 1.20
CA LEU A 288 27.81 -24.86 2.38
C LEU A 288 28.42 -23.47 2.13
N GLY A 289 29.58 -23.42 1.46
CA GLY A 289 30.20 -22.16 1.04
C GLY A 289 29.27 -21.33 0.16
N LYS A 290 28.62 -21.95 -0.84
CA LYS A 290 27.63 -21.28 -1.69
C LYS A 290 26.42 -20.78 -0.93
N LEU A 291 25.86 -21.62 -0.06
CA LEU A 291 24.71 -21.25 0.77
C LEU A 291 25.03 -20.01 1.61
N VAL A 292 26.16 -20.03 2.32
CA VAL A 292 26.60 -18.89 3.15
C VAL A 292 26.90 -17.66 2.29
N GLY A 293 27.52 -17.85 1.12
CA GLY A 293 27.73 -16.79 0.13
C GLY A 293 26.43 -16.09 -0.24
N THR A 294 25.42 -16.86 -0.62
CA THR A 294 24.09 -16.34 -0.98
C THR A 294 23.39 -15.66 0.20
N VAL A 295 23.52 -16.18 1.43
CA VAL A 295 22.99 -15.49 2.62
C VAL A 295 23.59 -14.08 2.77
N MET A 296 24.91 -13.94 2.59
CA MET A 296 25.57 -12.63 2.66
C MET A 296 25.08 -11.67 1.55
N VAL A 297 24.84 -12.19 0.35
CA VAL A 297 24.27 -11.43 -0.77
C VAL A 297 22.87 -10.93 -0.43
N SER A 298 21.99 -11.81 0.05
CA SER A 298 20.62 -11.46 0.42
C SER A 298 20.56 -10.46 1.57
N PHE A 299 21.46 -10.58 2.55
CA PHE A 299 21.58 -9.61 3.65
C PHE A 299 22.00 -8.23 3.15
N THR A 300 22.95 -8.19 2.21
CA THR A 300 23.38 -6.94 1.58
C THR A 300 22.21 -6.30 0.83
N LEU A 301 21.51 -7.07 0.00
CA LEU A 301 20.34 -6.61 -0.75
C LEU A 301 19.24 -6.06 0.18
N SER A 302 18.89 -6.83 1.22
CA SER A 302 17.90 -6.42 2.21
C SER A 302 18.28 -5.14 2.94
N THR A 303 19.56 -4.95 3.26
CA THR A 303 20.03 -3.73 3.93
C THR A 303 19.76 -2.50 3.07
N PHE A 304 20.04 -2.58 1.76
CA PHE A 304 19.73 -1.49 0.83
C PHE A 304 18.23 -1.23 0.69
N TYR A 305 17.41 -2.28 0.59
CA TYR A 305 15.95 -2.14 0.49
C TYR A 305 15.34 -1.56 1.77
N LEU A 306 15.76 -2.04 2.94
CA LEU A 306 15.32 -1.50 4.22
C LEU A 306 15.77 -0.05 4.41
N ALA A 307 16.98 0.31 3.97
CA ALA A 307 17.43 1.70 3.99
C ALA A 307 16.55 2.61 3.10
N GLY A 308 16.17 2.14 1.91
CA GLY A 308 15.25 2.85 1.03
C GLY A 308 13.86 3.05 1.65
N VAL A 309 13.30 2.01 2.27
CA VAL A 309 12.01 2.09 2.97
C VAL A 309 12.09 2.98 4.21
N ALA A 310 13.15 2.85 5.01
CA ALA A 310 13.36 3.71 6.18
C ALA A 310 13.47 5.19 5.78
N TRP A 311 14.17 5.50 4.69
CA TRP A 311 14.24 6.85 4.14
C TRP A 311 12.86 7.37 3.71
N MET A 312 12.04 6.54 3.06
CA MET A 312 10.67 6.90 2.70
C MET A 312 9.80 7.14 3.94
N LEU A 313 9.82 6.24 4.92
CA LEU A 313 9.07 6.39 6.16
C LEU A 313 9.48 7.64 6.94
N TRP A 314 10.76 7.98 6.93
CA TRP A 314 11.27 9.21 7.52
C TRP A 314 10.72 10.45 6.81
N LYS A 315 10.68 10.46 5.47
CA LYS A 315 10.13 11.58 4.69
C LYS A 315 8.66 11.89 4.99
N PHE A 316 7.87 10.88 5.38
CA PHE A 316 6.45 11.02 5.71
C PHE A 316 6.15 11.07 7.22
N ASP A 317 7.17 11.24 8.07
CA ASP A 317 7.05 11.25 9.54
C ASP A 317 6.38 9.96 10.11
N GLN A 318 6.58 8.83 9.43
CA GLN A 318 6.02 7.52 9.81
C GLN A 318 7.06 6.60 10.46
N LEU A 319 8.35 6.98 10.47
CA LEU A 319 9.43 6.13 11.00
C LEU A 319 9.23 5.82 12.50
N GLY A 320 8.69 6.77 13.26
CA GLY A 320 8.40 6.58 14.70
C GLY A 320 7.31 5.54 15.00
N ASN A 321 6.54 5.12 13.99
CA ASN A 321 5.49 4.11 14.13
C ASN A 321 6.02 2.68 13.89
N VAL A 322 7.28 2.52 13.48
CA VAL A 322 7.88 1.20 13.21
C VAL A 322 8.68 0.73 14.42
N PRO A 323 8.31 -0.41 15.05
CA PRO A 323 9.09 -0.96 16.15
C PRO A 323 10.46 -1.42 15.65
N GLY A 324 11.54 -0.91 16.25
CA GLY A 324 12.91 -1.27 15.85
C GLY A 324 13.22 -2.77 15.92
N GLN A 325 12.52 -3.51 16.79
CA GLN A 325 12.62 -4.97 16.88
C GLN A 325 12.21 -5.69 15.58
N LEU A 326 11.37 -5.07 14.75
CA LEU A 326 10.96 -5.62 13.46
C LEU A 326 12.17 -5.92 12.56
N PHE A 327 13.18 -5.06 12.57
CA PHE A 327 14.40 -5.26 11.77
C PHE A 327 15.19 -6.49 12.24
N ALA A 328 15.27 -6.73 13.54
CA ALA A 328 15.94 -7.92 14.09
C ALA A 328 15.21 -9.21 13.68
N TRP A 329 13.88 -9.24 13.82
CA TRP A 329 13.05 -10.36 13.37
C TRP A 329 13.14 -10.58 11.86
N PHE A 330 13.17 -9.50 11.09
CA PHE A 330 13.32 -9.57 9.64
C PHE A 330 14.60 -10.31 9.24
N PHE A 331 15.76 -9.93 9.77
CA PHE A 331 17.03 -10.61 9.44
C PHE A 331 17.09 -12.05 9.96
N LEU A 332 16.51 -12.31 11.12
CA LEU A 332 16.42 -13.67 11.65
C LEU A 332 15.57 -14.58 10.75
N PHE A 333 14.36 -14.13 10.39
CA PHE A 333 13.49 -14.91 9.49
C PHE A 333 14.08 -15.03 8.09
N GLN A 334 14.78 -14.00 7.60
CA GLN A 334 15.46 -14.08 6.33
C GLN A 334 16.59 -15.12 6.35
N LEU A 335 17.38 -15.20 7.43
CA LEU A 335 18.39 -16.25 7.60
C LEU A 335 17.74 -17.64 7.57
N LEU A 336 16.70 -17.84 8.36
CA LEU A 336 15.99 -19.13 8.44
C LEU A 336 15.38 -19.53 7.09
N ALA A 337 14.72 -18.59 6.42
CA ALA A 337 14.13 -18.81 5.10
C ALA A 337 15.20 -19.20 4.07
N LEU A 338 16.35 -18.52 4.06
CA LEU A 338 17.43 -18.85 3.12
C LEU A 338 18.09 -20.19 3.43
N LEU A 339 18.22 -20.57 4.71
CA LEU A 339 18.72 -21.90 5.06
C LEU A 339 17.77 -23.00 4.59
N ILE A 340 16.47 -22.84 4.84
CA ILE A 340 15.45 -23.82 4.43
C ILE A 340 15.34 -23.87 2.90
N PHE A 341 15.01 -22.77 2.26
CA PHE A 341 14.74 -22.75 0.83
C PHE A 341 16.02 -22.85 -0.01
N GLY A 342 17.13 -22.27 0.46
CA GLY A 342 18.43 -22.41 -0.21
C GLY A 342 18.92 -23.84 -0.18
N SER A 343 18.76 -24.57 0.94
CA SER A 343 19.12 -25.99 0.98
C SER A 343 18.23 -26.84 0.05
N MET A 344 16.93 -26.52 -0.09
CA MET A 344 16.06 -27.18 -1.07
C MET A 344 16.54 -26.97 -2.51
N PHE A 345 16.90 -25.75 -2.91
CA PHE A 345 17.42 -25.50 -4.27
C PHE A 345 18.78 -26.16 -4.51
N ILE A 346 19.66 -26.17 -3.51
CA ILE A 346 20.93 -26.91 -3.58
C ILE A 346 20.67 -28.41 -3.75
N ALA A 347 19.71 -28.98 -3.02
CA ALA A 347 19.35 -30.40 -3.11
C ALA A 347 18.83 -30.75 -4.51
N VAL A 348 17.94 -29.93 -5.08
CA VAL A 348 17.47 -30.11 -6.46
C VAL A 348 18.64 -29.99 -7.45
N GLY A 349 19.52 -29.00 -7.29
CA GLY A 349 20.68 -28.81 -8.16
C GLY A 349 21.69 -29.95 -8.11
N ALA A 350 21.85 -30.58 -6.95
CA ALA A 350 22.65 -31.80 -6.82
C ALA A 350 22.01 -33.00 -7.52
N ALA A 351 20.69 -33.16 -7.38
CA ALA A 351 19.95 -34.31 -7.89
C ALA A 351 19.80 -34.29 -9.43
N CYS A 352 19.68 -33.10 -10.03
CA CYS A 352 19.50 -32.95 -11.47
C CYS A 352 20.81 -33.00 -12.25
N SER A 353 20.79 -33.63 -13.43
CA SER A 353 21.92 -33.62 -14.37
C SER A 353 21.73 -32.61 -15.51
N GLU A 354 20.49 -32.21 -15.78
CA GLU A 354 20.16 -31.24 -16.82
C GLU A 354 19.37 -30.04 -16.26
N ILE A 355 19.56 -28.86 -16.87
CA ILE A 355 18.85 -27.63 -16.53
C ILE A 355 17.33 -27.79 -16.73
N ARG A 356 16.93 -28.53 -17.77
CA ARG A 356 15.52 -28.76 -18.10
C ARG A 356 14.77 -29.50 -16.98
N ASP A 357 15.40 -30.53 -16.41
CA ASP A 357 14.81 -31.30 -15.31
C ASP A 357 14.73 -30.48 -14.03
N ALA A 358 15.78 -29.70 -13.77
CA ALA A 358 15.83 -28.80 -12.63
C ALA A 358 14.71 -27.76 -12.68
N GLN A 359 14.42 -27.17 -13.85
CA GLN A 359 13.33 -26.22 -14.05
C GLN A 359 11.95 -26.83 -13.75
N ASN A 360 11.72 -28.09 -14.10
CA ASN A 360 10.47 -28.78 -13.76
C ASN A 360 10.33 -28.97 -12.23
N LEU A 361 11.45 -29.21 -11.54
CA LEU A 361 11.49 -29.36 -10.08
C LEU A 361 11.51 -28.02 -9.32
N MET A 362 11.77 -26.90 -10.00
CA MET A 362 11.61 -25.57 -9.39
C MET A 362 10.15 -25.32 -8.99
N MET A 363 9.18 -25.73 -9.82
CA MET A 363 7.76 -25.44 -9.57
C MET A 363 7.27 -25.97 -8.20
N PRO A 364 7.49 -27.23 -7.82
CA PRO A 364 7.17 -27.73 -6.48
C PRO A 364 7.86 -26.98 -5.34
N VAL A 365 9.14 -26.62 -5.52
CA VAL A 365 9.91 -25.87 -4.49
C VAL A 365 9.34 -24.45 -4.34
N MET A 366 9.02 -23.79 -5.44
CA MET A 366 8.41 -22.46 -5.43
C MET A 366 7.04 -22.46 -4.75
N MET A 367 6.20 -23.48 -4.99
CA MET A 367 4.92 -23.63 -4.29
C MET A 367 5.13 -23.69 -2.77
N THR A 368 6.16 -24.40 -2.30
CA THR A 368 6.50 -24.47 -0.88
C THR A 368 6.87 -23.09 -0.31
N ILE A 369 7.59 -22.26 -1.07
CA ILE A 369 7.96 -20.90 -0.65
C ILE A 369 6.76 -19.95 -0.68
N MET A 370 5.77 -20.21 -1.53
CA MET A 370 4.55 -19.41 -1.63
C MET A 370 3.55 -19.70 -0.50
N LEU A 371 3.60 -20.86 0.15
CA LEU A 371 2.65 -21.24 1.21
C LEU A 371 2.47 -20.16 2.30
N PRO A 372 3.54 -19.60 2.91
CA PRO A 372 3.38 -18.56 3.93
C PRO A 372 2.69 -17.30 3.44
N MET A 373 2.79 -16.99 2.15
CA MET A 373 2.11 -15.83 1.54
C MET A 373 0.62 -16.09 1.30
N MET A 374 0.19 -17.34 1.15
CA MET A 374 -1.21 -17.70 0.92
C MET A 374 -2.02 -17.87 2.20
N THR A 375 -1.37 -18.21 3.31
CA THR A 375 -2.03 -18.50 4.60
C THR A 375 -2.26 -17.27 5.47
N TRP A 376 -2.00 -16.08 4.97
CA TRP A 376 -2.03 -14.82 5.74
C TRP A 376 -3.15 -13.89 5.29
#